data_AF-A0A951U0L0-F1
#
_entry.id   AF-A0A951U0L0-F1
#
_cell.length_a   1.000
_cell.length_b   1.000
_cell.length_c   1.000
_cell.angle_alpha   90.00
_cell.angle_beta   90.00
_cell.angle_gamma   90.00
#
_symmetry.space_group_name_H-M   'P 1'
#
loop_
_entity.id
_entity.type
_entity.pdbx_description
1 polymer ?
#
loop_
_entity_poly.entity_id
_entity_poly.type
_entity_poly.pdbx_seq_one_letter_code
_entity_poly.pdbx_strand_id
1 'polypeptide(L)'
;MLFLGIGFLGWLIATIAFRFIGQYLLDPTNIALSIGLFLATPIAMFVVITGVYFWQQVKAIERPKAALLIALPGMILDAGSVLSFSSVFPNIDPNANTLFAALMLWGYSSILATGFLPQDEL
;
A
#
# COMPACT_ATOMS: atom_id res chain seq x y z
N MET A 1 7.52 -9.33 15.14
CA MET A 1 8.35 -8.13 14.93
C MET A 1 8.82 -8.02 13.49
N LEU A 2 9.25 -9.11 12.84
CA LEU A 2 9.68 -9.09 11.44
C LEU A 2 8.65 -8.47 10.48
N PHE A 3 7.36 -8.85 10.56
CA PHE A 3 6.29 -8.31 9.71
C PHE A 3 6.09 -6.78 9.84
N LEU A 4 6.32 -6.20 11.03
CA LEU A 4 6.29 -4.75 11.22
C LEU A 4 7.45 -4.08 10.47
N GLY A 5 8.63 -4.69 10.49
CA GLY A 5 9.78 -4.23 9.72
C GLY A 5 9.54 -4.30 8.22
N ILE A 6 8.93 -5.39 7.73
CA ILE A 6 8.54 -5.54 6.32
C ILE A 6 7.53 -4.44 5.93
N GLY A 7 6.50 -4.22 6.76
CA GLY A 7 5.52 -3.17 6.55
C GLY A 7 6.13 -1.77 6.49
N PHE A 8 7.01 -1.45 7.43
CA PHE A 8 7.74 -0.18 7.47
C PHE A 8 8.61 0.01 6.22
N LEU A 9 9.35 -1.02 5.79
CA LEU A 9 10.17 -0.97 4.58
C LEU A 9 9.30 -0.82 3.32
N GLY A 10 8.19 -1.54 3.25
CA GLY A 10 7.22 -1.43 2.15
C GLY A 10 6.66 -0.02 2.03
N TRP A 11 6.25 0.56 3.16
CA TRP A 11 5.83 1.96 3.23
C TRP A 11 6.96 2.91 2.77
N LEU A 12 8.17 2.77 3.32
CA LEU A 12 9.28 3.66 2.99
C LEU A 12 9.62 3.64 1.49
N ILE A 13 9.66 2.45 0.90
CA ILE A 13 9.89 2.27 -0.54
C ILE A 13 8.77 2.93 -1.35
N ALA A 14 7.50 2.71 -0.96
CA ALA A 14 6.36 3.31 -1.63
C ALA A 14 6.38 4.85 -1.53
N THR A 15 6.65 5.42 -0.35
CA THR A 15 6.77 6.87 -0.15
C THR A 15 7.88 7.46 -1.02
N ILE A 16 9.05 6.81 -1.07
CA ILE A 16 10.15 7.24 -1.94
C ILE A 16 9.72 7.18 -3.41
N ALA A 17 9.06 6.09 -3.83
CA ALA A 17 8.57 5.94 -5.20
C ALA A 17 7.57 7.04 -5.57
N PHE A 18 6.58 7.33 -4.72
CA PHE A 18 5.63 8.42 -4.93
C PHE A 18 6.33 9.79 -4.94
N ARG A 19 7.36 10.00 -4.12
CA ARG A 19 8.10 11.26 -4.11
C ARG A 19 8.80 11.57 -5.44
N PHE A 20 9.31 10.55 -6.12
CA PHE A 20 10.03 10.71 -7.39
C PHE A 20 9.16 10.53 -8.64
N ILE A 21 8.17 9.65 -8.59
CA ILE A 21 7.38 9.23 -9.77
C ILE A 21 5.90 9.59 -9.61
N GLY A 22 5.44 9.92 -8.41
CA GLY A 22 4.04 10.15 -8.10
C GLY A 22 3.39 11.28 -8.89
N GLN A 23 4.14 12.29 -9.34
CA GLN A 23 3.63 13.35 -10.21
C GLN A 23 3.11 12.84 -11.56
N TYR A 24 3.58 11.67 -12.01
CA TYR A 24 3.13 11.02 -13.24
C TYR A 24 2.03 9.98 -13.01
N LEU A 25 1.78 9.60 -11.75
CA LEU A 25 0.81 8.57 -11.37
C LEU A 25 -0.45 9.15 -10.73
N LEU A 26 -0.29 10.22 -9.95
CA LEU A 26 -1.35 10.89 -9.19
C LEU A 26 -1.74 12.19 -9.87
N ASP A 27 -2.46 12.06 -10.99
CA ASP A 27 -3.04 13.17 -11.72
C ASP A 27 -4.56 13.23 -11.47
N PRO A 28 -5.07 14.23 -10.73
CA PRO A 28 -6.48 14.34 -10.40
C PRO A 28 -7.36 14.66 -11.62
N THR A 29 -6.77 15.10 -12.73
CA THR A 29 -7.49 15.42 -13.97
C THR A 29 -7.60 14.21 -14.90
N ASN A 30 -6.72 13.21 -14.73
CA ASN A 30 -6.66 12.03 -15.58
C ASN A 30 -7.37 10.84 -14.93
N ILE A 31 -8.67 10.73 -15.20
CA ILE A 31 -9.53 9.66 -14.66
C ILE A 31 -9.07 8.27 -15.13
N ALA A 32 -8.64 8.13 -16.38
CA ALA A 32 -8.22 6.84 -16.92
C ALA A 32 -6.98 6.30 -16.20
N LEU A 33 -5.99 7.17 -15.94
CA LEU A 33 -4.82 6.83 -15.15
C LEU A 33 -5.18 6.47 -13.71
N SER A 34 -6.07 7.24 -13.08
CA SER A 34 -6.54 6.97 -11.73
C SER A 34 -7.23 5.60 -11.61
N ILE A 35 -8.11 5.26 -12.56
CA ILE A 35 -8.76 3.93 -12.60
C ILE A 35 -7.70 2.83 -12.78
N GLY A 36 -6.76 3.02 -13.70
CA GLY A 36 -5.67 2.06 -13.91
C GLY A 36 -4.86 1.82 -12.64
N LEU A 37 -4.54 2.88 -11.91
CA LEU A 37 -3.82 2.80 -10.64
C LEU A 37 -4.63 2.04 -9.58
N PHE A 38 -5.92 2.35 -9.44
CA PHE A 38 -6.81 1.65 -8.51
C PHE A 38 -7.00 0.16 -8.84
N LEU A 39 -7.00 -0.22 -10.11
CA LEU A 39 -7.07 -1.63 -10.50
C LEU A 39 -5.72 -2.35 -10.31
N ALA A 40 -4.61 -1.67 -10.55
CA ALA A 40 -3.27 -2.24 -10.42
C ALA A 40 -2.86 -2.45 -8.95
N THR A 41 -3.23 -1.52 -8.05
CA THR A 41 -2.89 -1.59 -6.62
C THR A 41 -3.28 -2.90 -5.94
N PRO A 42 -4.52 -3.40 -6.00
CA PRO A 42 -4.92 -4.63 -5.31
C PRO A 42 -4.18 -5.84 -5.85
N ILE A 43 -3.95 -5.90 -7.17
CA ILE A 43 -3.18 -6.96 -7.82
C ILE A 43 -1.73 -6.94 -7.32
N ALA A 44 -1.11 -5.75 -7.29
CA ALA A 44 0.25 -5.59 -6.81
C ALA A 44 0.38 -5.96 -5.33
N MET A 45 -0.56 -5.50 -4.48
CA MET A 45 -0.56 -5.84 -3.06
C MET A 45 -0.77 -7.34 -2.84
N PHE A 46 -1.67 -7.96 -3.61
CA PHE A 46 -1.87 -9.40 -3.55
C PHE A 46 -0.56 -10.14 -3.86
N VAL A 47 0.08 -9.86 -4.99
CA VAL A 47 1.34 -10.52 -5.40
C VAL A 47 2.46 -10.31 -4.37
N VAL A 48 2.64 -9.09 -3.87
CA VAL A 48 3.70 -8.79 -2.89
C VAL A 48 3.47 -9.56 -1.60
N ILE A 49 2.24 -9.53 -1.07
CA ILE A 49 1.95 -10.10 0.24
C ILE A 49 1.90 -11.62 0.19
N THR A 50 1.37 -12.23 -0.87
CA THR A 50 1.43 -13.68 -1.05
C THR A 50 2.87 -14.16 -1.23
N GLY A 51 3.70 -13.39 -1.94
CA GLY A 51 5.15 -13.63 -2.01
C GLY A 51 5.82 -13.61 -0.63
N VAL A 52 5.44 -12.67 0.25
CA VAL A 52 5.91 -12.64 1.65
C VAL A 52 5.43 -13.87 2.42
N TYR A 53 4.17 -14.29 2.26
CA TYR A 53 3.65 -15.49 2.91
C TYR A 53 4.40 -16.75 2.47
N PHE A 54 4.72 -16.86 1.18
CA PHE A 54 5.50 -17.97 0.64
C PHE A 54 6.94 -17.96 1.16
N TRP A 55 7.61 -16.81 1.13
CA TRP A 55 8.99 -16.68 1.60
C TRP A 55 9.14 -16.96 3.11
N GLN A 56 8.18 -16.51 3.91
CA GLN A 56 8.17 -16.70 5.37
C GLN A 56 7.42 -17.96 5.82
N GLN A 57 6.91 -18.77 4.87
CA GLN A 57 6.15 -20.00 5.14
C GLN A 57 4.99 -19.78 6.13
N VAL A 58 4.26 -18.67 5.95
CA VAL A 58 3.18 -18.25 6.88
C VAL A 58 1.96 -19.15 6.73
N LYS A 59 1.60 -19.83 7.82
CA LYS A 59 0.42 -20.70 7.88
C LYS A 59 -0.85 -19.86 7.78
N ALA A 60 -1.91 -20.42 7.17
CA ALA A 60 -3.18 -19.70 6.98
C ALA A 60 -3.74 -19.07 8.27
N ILE A 61 -3.62 -19.77 9.41
CA ILE A 61 -4.07 -19.26 10.72
C ILE A 61 -3.31 -18.00 11.20
N GLU A 62 -2.09 -17.78 10.73
CA GLU A 62 -1.25 -16.63 11.11
C GLU A 62 -1.35 -15.48 10.10
N ARG A 63 -1.90 -15.71 8.90
CA ARG A 63 -1.98 -14.72 7.82
C ARG A 63 -2.74 -13.45 8.22
N PRO A 64 -3.90 -13.47 8.91
CA PRO A 64 -4.56 -12.23 9.32
C PRO A 64 -3.68 -11.35 10.22
N LYS A 65 -2.95 -11.99 11.16
CA LYS A 65 -2.02 -11.31 12.05
C LYS A 65 -0.82 -10.76 11.27
N ALA A 66 -0.28 -11.53 10.33
CA ALA A 66 0.83 -11.09 9.48
C ALA A 66 0.41 -9.88 8.61
N ALA A 67 -0.72 -9.97 7.91
CA ALA A 67 -1.25 -8.89 7.09
C ALA A 67 -1.47 -7.61 7.90
N LEU A 68 -2.07 -7.73 9.09
CA LEU A 68 -2.25 -6.59 9.99
C LEU A 68 -0.91 -5.96 10.38
N LEU A 69 0.07 -6.76 10.79
CA LEU A 69 1.38 -6.26 11.20
C LEU A 69 2.17 -5.64 10.02
N ILE A 70 1.93 -6.06 8.79
CA ILE A 70 2.53 -5.45 7.59
C ILE A 70 1.83 -4.12 7.26
N ALA A 71 0.50 -4.07 7.30
CA ALA A 71 -0.27 -2.88 6.93
C ALA A 71 -0.14 -1.75 7.98
N LEU A 72 -0.15 -2.09 9.27
CA LEU A 72 -0.25 -1.13 10.38
C LEU A 72 0.80 0.00 10.37
N PRO A 73 2.11 -0.24 10.21
CA PRO A 73 3.09 0.85 10.21
C PRO A 73 2.86 1.83 9.06
N GLY A 74 2.55 1.31 7.87
CA GLY A 74 2.24 2.14 6.70
C GLY A 74 0.98 2.97 6.91
N MET A 75 -0.10 2.38 7.43
CA MET A 75 -1.34 3.11 7.74
C MET A 75 -1.09 4.30 8.69
N ILE A 76 -0.29 4.10 9.74
CA ILE A 76 0.04 5.15 10.71
C ILE A 76 0.86 6.27 10.04
N LEU A 77 1.87 5.91 9.26
CA LEU A 77 2.78 6.88 8.65
C LEU A 77 2.14 7.61 7.47
N ASP A 78 1.27 6.95 6.71
CA ASP A 78 0.51 7.60 5.65
C ASP A 78 -0.55 8.55 6.17
N ALA A 79 -1.10 8.34 7.37
CA ALA A 79 -1.95 9.35 8.00
C ALA A 79 -1.17 10.68 8.18
N GLY A 80 0.09 10.61 8.63
CA GLY A 80 0.97 11.78 8.70
C GLY A 80 1.29 12.36 7.32
N SER A 81 1.52 11.50 6.33
CA SER A 81 1.80 11.91 4.95
C SER A 81 0.61 12.61 4.30
N VAL A 82 -0.61 12.18 4.55
CA VAL A 82 -1.85 12.83 4.07
C VAL A 82 -2.06 14.19 4.74
N LEU A 83 -1.80 14.30 6.05
CA LEU A 83 -1.91 15.57 6.77
C LEU A 83 -0.86 16.59 6.30
N SER A 84 0.34 16.12 5.94
CA SER A 84 1.46 16.95 5.49
C SER A 84 1.78 16.76 4.00
N PHE A 85 0.77 16.49 3.18
CA PHE A 85 0.94 16.01 1.80
C PHE A 85 1.90 16.87 0.97
N SER A 86 1.66 18.18 0.90
CA SER A 86 2.52 19.09 0.12
C SER A 86 3.95 19.21 0.64
N SER A 87 4.19 18.91 1.92
CA SER A 87 5.54 18.89 2.51
C SER A 87 6.27 17.58 2.23
N VAL A 88 5.55 16.45 2.22
CA VAL A 88 6.11 15.12 1.94
C VAL A 88 6.32 14.90 0.43
N PHE A 89 5.37 15.37 -0.37
CA PHE A 89 5.31 15.21 -1.83
C PHE A 89 5.19 16.57 -2.53
N PRO A 90 6.21 17.44 -2.45
CA PRO A 90 6.15 18.80 -3.00
C PRO A 90 6.02 18.86 -4.53
N ASN A 91 6.32 17.74 -5.21
CA ASN A 91 6.29 17.65 -6.67
C ASN A 91 4.92 17.20 -7.22
N ILE A 92 3.99 16.81 -6.35
CA ILE A 92 2.66 16.32 -6.74
C ILE A 92 1.64 17.44 -6.55
N ASP A 93 0.66 17.54 -7.44
CA ASP A 93 -0.45 18.50 -7.30
C ASP A 93 -1.12 18.32 -5.93
N PRO A 94 -1.25 19.38 -5.11
CA PRO A 94 -1.91 19.31 -3.81
C PRO A 94 -3.34 18.76 -3.85
N ASN A 95 -4.05 18.95 -4.98
CA ASN A 95 -5.40 18.42 -5.18
C ASN A 95 -5.41 16.89 -5.33
N ALA A 96 -4.27 16.26 -5.60
CA ALA A 96 -4.14 14.80 -5.65
C ALA A 96 -4.15 14.15 -4.26
N ASN A 97 -4.15 14.92 -3.15
CA ASN A 97 -4.12 14.37 -1.80
C ASN A 97 -5.29 13.41 -1.52
N THR A 98 -6.50 13.77 -1.97
CA THR A 98 -7.68 12.88 -1.81
C THR A 98 -7.51 11.57 -2.60
N LEU A 99 -6.94 11.64 -3.81
CA LEU A 99 -6.65 10.47 -4.63
C LEU A 99 -5.60 9.57 -3.95
N PHE A 100 -4.52 10.16 -3.44
CA PHE A 100 -3.48 9.47 -2.68
C PHE A 100 -4.06 8.78 -1.43
N ALA A 101 -4.82 9.51 -0.62
CA ALA A 101 -5.43 8.96 0.60
C ALA A 101 -6.37 7.79 0.30
N ALA A 102 -7.19 7.91 -0.75
CA ALA A 102 -8.07 6.83 -1.20
C ALA A 102 -7.27 5.62 -1.70
N LEU A 103 -6.16 5.84 -2.42
CA LEU A 103 -5.28 4.78 -2.89
C LEU A 103 -4.60 4.04 -1.73
N MET A 104 -4.15 4.77 -0.70
CA MET A 104 -3.56 4.18 0.51
C MET A 104 -4.59 3.31 1.23
N LEU A 105 -5.80 3.83 1.45
CA LEU A 105 -6.89 3.04 2.04
C LEU A 105 -7.16 1.77 1.24
N TRP A 106 -7.20 1.88 -0.09
CA TRP A 106 -7.44 0.76 -1.00
C TRP A 106 -6.31 -0.28 -0.96
N GLY A 107 -5.05 0.17 -0.98
CA GLY A 107 -3.87 -0.68 -0.85
C GLY A 107 -3.85 -1.44 0.47
N TYR A 108 -4.06 -0.77 1.60
CA TYR A 108 -4.11 -1.42 2.91
C TYR A 108 -5.27 -2.38 3.05
N SER A 109 -6.45 -2.04 2.54
CA SER A 109 -7.60 -2.94 2.50
C SER A 109 -7.29 -4.22 1.71
N SER A 110 -6.57 -4.08 0.59
CA SER A 110 -6.11 -5.21 -0.23
C SER A 110 -5.11 -6.09 0.51
N ILE A 111 -4.14 -5.49 1.20
CA ILE A 111 -3.19 -6.22 2.06
C ILE A 111 -3.95 -7.02 3.12
N LEU A 112 -4.87 -6.39 3.84
CA LEU A 112 -5.65 -7.04 4.90
C LEU A 112 -6.52 -8.18 4.35
N ALA A 113 -7.12 -8.00 3.17
CA ALA A 113 -7.90 -9.03 2.50
C ALA A 113 -7.09 -10.31 2.24
N THR A 114 -5.80 -10.21 1.90
CA THR A 114 -4.93 -11.39 1.72
C THR A 114 -4.80 -12.24 2.98
N GLY A 115 -5.01 -11.65 4.16
CA GLY A 115 -4.96 -12.35 5.43
C GLY A 115 -6.01 -13.47 5.55
N PHE A 116 -7.09 -13.38 4.77
CA PHE A 116 -8.21 -14.32 4.81
C PHE A 116 -8.15 -15.37 3.68
N LEU A 117 -7.08 -15.38 2.88
CA LEU A 117 -6.94 -16.35 1.80
C LEU A 117 -6.74 -17.77 2.34
N PRO A 118 -7.48 -18.76 1.81
CA PRO A 118 -7.28 -20.17 2.08
C PRO A 118 -5.86 -20.65 1.76
N GLN A 119 -5.44 -21.76 2.36
CA GLN A 119 -4.09 -22.29 2.14
C GLN A 119 -3.90 -22.86 0.73
N ASP A 120 -4.98 -23.31 0.11
CA ASP A 120 -5.09 -23.90 -1.23
C ASP A 120 -5.12 -22.87 -2.37
N GLU A 121 -5.22 -21.58 -2.06
CA GLU A 121 -5.22 -20.48 -3.05
C GLU A 121 -3.84 -19.81 -3.26
N LEU A 122 -2.78 -20.29 -2.59
CA LEU A 122 -1.40 -19.80 -2.73
C LEU A 122 -0.47 -20.87 -3.31
#